data_AF-R6BBA1-F1
#
_entry.id   AF-R6BBA1-F1
#
_cell.length_a   1.000
_cell.length_b   1.000
_cell.length_c   1.000
_cell.angle_alpha   90.00
_cell.angle_beta   90.00
_cell.angle_gamma   90.00
#
_symmetry.space_group_name_H-M   'P 1'
#
loop_
_entity.id
_entity.type
_entity.pdbx_description
1 polymer ?
#
loop_
_entity_poly.entity_id
_entity_poly.type
_entity_poly.pdbx_seq_one_letter_code
_entity_poly.pdbx_strand_id
1 'polypeptide(L)'
;MLIISKRKFMFKNVIGGSFITKGGGILEEAPDWIRETILYDLALSDGDIIEVKGNGSDKDAEVAVAKAKRTRAKKAEESAEG
;
A
#
# COMPACT_ATOMS: atom_id res chain seq x y z
N MET A 1 -0.74 -10.09 5.96
CA MET A 1 -0.83 -8.61 6.18
C MET A 1 -2.11 -8.04 5.57
N LEU A 2 -2.67 -6.95 6.12
CA LEU A 2 -3.79 -6.21 5.52
C LEU A 2 -3.31 -4.98 4.75
N ILE A 3 -3.73 -4.84 3.50
CA ILE A 3 -3.41 -3.68 2.66
C ILE A 3 -4.65 -3.12 1.97
N ILE A 4 -4.53 -1.85 1.56
CA ILE A 4 -5.41 -1.22 0.57
C ILE A 4 -4.55 -0.86 -0.64
N SER A 5 -4.92 -1.35 -1.82
CA SER A 5 -4.23 -1.05 -3.07
C SER A 5 -5.09 -0.16 -3.96
N LYS A 6 -4.59 1.01 -4.38
CA LYS A 6 -5.29 1.91 -5.31
C LYS A 6 -5.26 1.38 -6.74
N ARG A 7 -4.13 0.79 -7.12
CA ARG A 7 -3.88 0.18 -8.43
C ARG A 7 -3.69 -1.33 -8.29
N LYS A 8 -3.77 -2.04 -9.42
CA LYS A 8 -3.41 -3.46 -9.49
C LYS A 8 -1.90 -3.59 -9.61
N PHE A 9 -1.32 -4.41 -8.75
CA PHE A 9 0.09 -4.78 -8.77
C PHE A 9 0.21 -6.29 -8.87
N MET A 10 1.14 -6.77 -9.69
CA MET A 10 1.51 -8.18 -9.75
C MET A 10 2.87 -8.36 -9.08
N PHE A 11 2.87 -9.01 -7.93
CA PHE A 11 4.06 -9.41 -7.21
C PHE A 11 4.45 -10.82 -7.62
N LYS A 12 5.74 -11.04 -7.82
CA LYS A 12 6.34 -12.35 -8.07
C LYS A 12 7.51 -12.52 -7.12
N ASN A 13 7.61 -13.69 -6.49
CA ASN A 13 8.80 -14.05 -5.72
C ASN A 13 9.72 -14.97 -6.54
N VAL A 14 10.92 -15.18 -6.03
CA VAL A 14 11.97 -15.98 -6.71
C VAL A 14 11.69 -17.49 -6.74
N ILE A 15 10.74 -17.97 -5.93
CA ILE A 15 10.34 -19.39 -5.84
C ILE A 15 9.06 -19.69 -6.64
N GLY A 16 8.59 -18.76 -7.48
CA GLY A 16 7.44 -18.95 -8.38
C GLY A 16 6.07 -18.59 -7.77
N GLY A 17 6.02 -18.06 -6.56
CA GLY A 17 4.82 -17.48 -5.96
C GLY A 17 4.42 -16.20 -6.68
N SER A 18 3.11 -16.02 -6.87
CA SER A 18 2.54 -14.81 -7.46
C SER A 18 1.36 -14.31 -6.64
N PHE A 19 1.22 -13.00 -6.57
CA PHE A 19 0.10 -12.34 -5.91
C PHE A 19 -0.31 -11.12 -6.72
N ILE A 20 -1.61 -10.97 -6.98
CA ILE A 20 -2.16 -9.83 -7.71
C ILE A 20 -3.11 -9.11 -6.78
N THR A 21 -2.86 -7.83 -6.52
CA THR A 21 -3.74 -7.01 -5.69
C THR A 21 -5.08 -6.77 -6.40
N LYS A 22 -6.16 -6.61 -5.63
CA LYS A 22 -7.49 -6.27 -6.17
C LYS A 22 -7.51 -4.90 -6.86
N GLY A 23 -6.76 -3.93 -6.32
CA GLY A 23 -6.81 -2.53 -6.72
C GLY A 23 -8.12 -1.85 -6.29
N GLY A 24 -8.31 -0.60 -6.73
CA GLY A 24 -9.58 0.12 -6.53
C GLY A 24 -9.82 0.65 -5.12
N GLY A 25 -8.81 0.61 -4.23
CA GLY A 25 -8.94 1.07 -2.85
C GLY A 25 -9.64 0.08 -1.93
N ILE A 26 -9.66 -1.20 -2.30
CA ILE A 26 -10.31 -2.27 -1.53
C ILE A 26 -9.34 -2.82 -0.48
N LEU A 27 -9.83 -3.06 0.74
CA LEU A 27 -9.10 -3.76 1.79
C LEU A 27 -8.96 -5.24 1.43
N GLU A 28 -7.74 -5.76 1.47
CA GLU A 28 -7.45 -7.15 1.17
C GLU A 28 -6.33 -7.70 2.04
N GLU A 29 -6.36 -9.02 2.22
CA GLU A 29 -5.24 -9.74 2.81
C GLU A 29 -4.20 -10.02 1.71
N ALA A 30 -2.97 -9.64 2.02
CA ALA A 30 -1.80 -9.82 1.18
C ALA A 30 -0.74 -10.67 1.90
N PRO A 31 0.00 -11.51 1.17
CA PRO A 31 1.12 -12.26 1.72
C PRO A 31 2.22 -11.32 2.24
N ASP A 32 2.83 -11.63 3.38
CA ASP A 32 3.88 -10.77 3.96
C ASP A 32 5.14 -10.70 3.09
N TRP A 33 5.43 -11.74 2.28
CA TRP A 33 6.61 -11.79 1.40
C TRP A 33 6.63 -10.69 0.34
N ILE A 34 5.49 -10.06 0.03
CA ILE A 34 5.49 -8.97 -0.97
C ILE A 34 6.30 -7.77 -0.50
N ARG A 35 6.48 -7.60 0.83
CA ARG A 35 7.32 -6.55 1.42
C ARG A 35 8.79 -6.64 1.03
N GLU A 36 9.23 -7.81 0.60
CA GLU A 36 10.63 -8.03 0.17
C GLU A 36 10.87 -7.53 -1.27
N THR A 37 9.82 -7.05 -1.95
CA THR A 37 9.93 -6.60 -3.34
C THR A 37 10.13 -5.09 -3.44
N ILE A 38 11.02 -4.66 -4.33
CA ILE A 38 11.23 -3.23 -4.63
C ILE A 38 9.91 -2.56 -5.07
N LEU A 39 9.06 -3.29 -5.81
CA LEU A 39 7.75 -2.80 -6.25
C LEU A 39 6.87 -2.41 -5.06
N TYR A 40 6.95 -3.14 -3.96
CA TYR A 40 6.17 -2.85 -2.77
C TYR A 40 6.62 -1.55 -2.11
N ASP A 41 7.92 -1.37 -1.93
CA ASP A 41 8.48 -0.16 -1.32
C ASP A 41 8.13 1.10 -2.13
N LEU A 42 8.24 1.00 -3.47
CA LEU A 42 7.85 2.09 -4.36
C LEU A 42 6.35 2.40 -4.25
N ALA A 43 5.49 1.38 -4.35
CA ALA A 43 4.05 1.55 -4.26
C ALA A 43 3.58 2.07 -2.88
N LEU A 44 4.25 1.66 -1.81
CA LEU A 44 4.01 2.15 -0.45
C LEU A 44 4.43 3.63 -0.31
N SER A 45 5.62 3.99 -0.83
CA SER A 45 6.16 5.36 -0.78
C SER A 45 5.31 6.36 -1.57
N ASP A 46 4.75 5.93 -2.70
CA ASP A 46 3.83 6.74 -3.52
C ASP A 46 2.41 6.77 -2.95
N GLY A 47 2.13 5.93 -1.95
CA GLY A 47 0.82 5.78 -1.33
C GLY A 47 -0.21 5.12 -2.25
N ASP A 48 0.25 4.35 -3.23
CA ASP A 48 -0.58 3.46 -4.05
C ASP A 48 -0.89 2.14 -3.32
N ILE A 49 -0.03 1.71 -2.41
CA ILE A 49 -0.31 0.71 -1.38
C ILE A 49 -0.33 1.38 -0.02
N ILE A 50 -1.27 0.97 0.83
CA ILE A 50 -1.44 1.47 2.19
C ILE A 50 -1.54 0.26 3.10
N GLU A 51 -0.63 0.11 4.06
CA GLU A 51 -0.75 -0.90 5.11
C GLU A 51 -1.83 -0.50 6.13
N VAL A 52 -2.69 -1.45 6.46
CA VAL A 52 -3.72 -1.28 7.49
C VAL A 52 -3.28 -2.02 8.75
N LYS A 53 -3.14 -1.28 9.85
CA LYS A 53 -2.84 -1.84 11.17
C LYS A 53 -4.14 -2.11 11.91
N GLY A 54 -4.24 -3.25 12.59
CA GLY A 54 -5.43 -3.65 13.34
C GLY A 54 -6.10 -4.88 12.74
N ASN A 55 -7.40 -5.02 12.98
CA ASN A 55 -8.16 -6.22 12.60
C ASN A 55 -8.87 -6.06 11.24
N GLY A 56 -8.61 -4.97 10.52
CA GLY A 56 -9.23 -4.71 9.23
C GLY A 56 -10.67 -4.20 9.33
N SER A 57 -11.01 -3.49 10.41
CA SER A 57 -12.29 -2.80 10.49
C SER A 57 -12.35 -1.61 9.53
N ASP A 58 -13.55 -1.17 9.17
CA ASP A 58 -13.74 0.04 8.34
C ASP A 58 -13.02 1.26 8.92
N LYS A 59 -13.02 1.39 10.26
CA LYS A 59 -12.28 2.46 10.96
C LYS A 59 -10.78 2.35 10.77
N ASP A 60 -10.21 1.15 10.80
CA ASP A 60 -8.77 0.94 10.59
C ASP A 60 -8.38 1.33 9.15
N ALA A 61 -9.20 0.94 8.18
CA ALA A 61 -9.04 1.29 6.78
C ALA A 61 -9.11 2.82 6.57
N GLU A 62 -10.11 3.49 7.13
CA GLU A 62 -10.25 4.96 7.04
C GLU A 62 -9.04 5.69 7.66
N VAL A 63 -8.60 5.28 8.85
CA VAL A 63 -7.43 5.86 9.52
C VAL A 63 -6.17 5.69 8.69
N ALA A 64 -5.97 4.50 8.10
CA ALA A 64 -4.81 4.22 7.25
C ALA A 64 -4.83 5.09 5.98
N VAL A 65 -5.98 5.22 5.32
CA VAL A 65 -6.15 6.08 4.14
C VAL A 65 -5.92 7.56 4.47
N ALA A 66 -6.45 8.03 5.60
CA ALA A 66 -6.25 9.41 6.04
C ALA A 66 -4.78 9.72 6.32
N LYS A 67 -4.06 8.80 6.98
CA LYS A 67 -2.61 8.93 7.20
C LYS A 67 -1.84 8.98 5.88
N ALA A 68 -2.12 8.06 4.95
CA ALA A 68 -1.45 8.03 3.65
C ALA A 68 -1.66 9.32 2.85
N LYS A 69 -2.88 9.89 2.88
CA LYS A 69 -3.16 11.19 2.24
C LYS A 69 -2.33 12.33 2.83
N ARG A 70 -2.21 12.40 4.16
CA ARG A 70 -1.39 13.43 4.84
C ARG A 70 0.09 13.30 4.49
N THR A 71 0.64 12.08 4.51
CA THR A 71 2.03 11.83 4.13
C THR A 71 2.31 12.27 2.70
N ARG A 72 1.40 11.96 1.76
CA ARG A 72 1.54 12.36 0.36
C ARG A 72 1.48 13.88 0.17
N ALA A 73 0.58 14.56 0.87
CA ALA A 73 0.48 16.02 0.83
C ALA A 73 1.79 16.66 1.29
N LYS A 74 2.33 16.21 2.41
CA LYS A 74 3.62 16.71 2.94
C LYS A 74 4.78 16.49 1.97
N LYS A 75 4.88 15.31 1.36
CA LYS A 75 5.92 14.99 0.37
C LYS A 75 5.81 15.87 -0.88
N ALA A 76 4.59 16.24 -1.27
CA ALA A 76 4.35 17.14 -2.40
C ALA A 76 4.74 18.59 -2.09
N GLU A 77 4.49 19.05 -0.87
CA GLU A 77 4.93 20.38 -0.40
C GLU A 77 6.46 20.46 -0.35
N GLU A 78 7.15 19.49 0.27
CA GLU A 78 8.63 19.45 0.32
C GLU A 78 9.28 19.38 -1.08
N SER A 79 8.60 18.79 -2.07
CA SER A 79 9.12 18.70 -3.45
C SER A 79 8.84 19.95 -4.30
N ALA A 80 7.94 20.84 -3.86
CA ALA A 80 7.61 22.08 -4.56
C ALA A 80 8.51 23.26 -4.12
N GLU A 81 9.21 23.14 -2.99
CA GLU A 81 10.09 24.15 -2.42
C GLU A 81 11.59 23.93 -2.72
N GLY A 82 11.95 22.85 -3.41
CA GLY A 82 13.34 22.50 -3.80
C GLY A 82 13.62 22.65 -5.28
#